data_AF-A0A3D1VAL7-F1
#
_entry.id   AF-A0A3D1VAL7-F1
#
_cell.length_a   1.000
_cell.length_b   1.000
_cell.length_c   1.000
_cell.angle_alpha   90.00
_cell.angle_beta   90.00
_cell.angle_gamma   90.00
#
_symmetry.space_group_name_H-M   'P 1'
#
loop_
_entity.id
_entity.type
_entity.pdbx_description
1 polymer ?
#
loop_
_entity_poly.entity_id
_entity_poly.type
_entity_poly.pdbx_seq_one_letter_code
_entity_poly.pdbx_strand_id
1 'polypeptide(L)'
;MWLIPIAPFIVGISTTWSLREAIRETVWFNVGYVLTLLVIYMADVFGYGYISTSPTGPGAGLGMAVGFGALAVARYRWKKEQYAKAVARAEEQRRLAAERKRQGITTAPA
;
A
#
# COMPACT_ATOMS: atom_id res chain seq x y z
N MET A 1 -11.81 18.24 10.59
CA MET A 1 -11.80 16.76 10.43
C MET A 1 -11.84 16.32 8.96
N TRP A 2 -11.33 17.12 8.00
CA TRP A 2 -11.33 16.80 6.55
C TRP A 2 -9.92 16.54 5.97
N LEU A 3 -8.88 16.60 6.79
CA LEU A 3 -7.46 16.46 6.39
C LEU A 3 -6.89 15.04 6.59
N ILE A 4 -7.65 14.14 7.20
CA ILE A 4 -7.23 12.75 7.45
C ILE A 4 -6.79 12.02 6.15
N PRO A 5 -7.42 12.21 4.97
CA PRO A 5 -6.96 11.51 3.76
C PRO A 5 -5.66 12.08 3.15
N ILE A 6 -5.18 13.25 3.60
CA ILE A 6 -3.95 13.86 3.06
C ILE A 6 -2.70 13.18 3.62
N ALA A 7 -2.69 12.85 4.92
CA ALA A 7 -1.57 12.16 5.56
C ALA A 7 -1.20 10.81 4.90
N PRO A 8 -2.13 9.86 4.68
CA PRO A 8 -1.83 8.60 4.00
C PRO A 8 -1.43 8.80 2.53
N PHE A 9 -1.95 9.83 1.86
CA PHE A 9 -1.55 10.18 0.50
C PHE A 9 -0.10 10.68 0.43
N ILE A 10 0.30 11.57 1.34
CA ILE A 10 1.70 12.05 1.48
C ILE A 10 2.64 10.89 1.82
N VAL A 11 2.22 10.01 2.75
CA VAL A 11 2.98 8.81 3.10
C VAL A 11 3.08 7.85 1.91
N GLY A 12 2.05 7.78 1.08
CA GLY A 12 2.06 6.96 -0.13
C GLY A 12 3.01 7.48 -1.18
N ILE A 13 2.92 8.76 -1.51
CA ILE A 13 3.73 9.35 -2.58
C ILE A 13 5.22 9.42 -2.21
N SER A 14 5.55 9.75 -0.95
CA SER A 14 6.93 9.85 -0.46
C SER A 14 7.69 8.52 -0.47
N THR A 15 6.99 7.39 -0.39
CA THR A 15 7.62 6.07 -0.23
C THR A 15 7.55 5.20 -1.47
N THR A 16 6.50 5.32 -2.28
CA THR A 16 6.37 4.55 -3.53
C THR A 16 6.82 5.32 -4.75
N TRP A 17 6.95 6.65 -4.67
CA TRP A 17 7.27 7.54 -5.81
C TRP A 17 6.37 7.29 -7.04
N SER A 18 5.17 6.76 -6.80
CA SER A 18 4.21 6.37 -7.83
C SER A 18 2.84 6.93 -7.48
N LEU A 19 2.31 7.82 -8.31
CA LEU A 19 1.00 8.43 -8.09
C LEU A 19 -0.11 7.38 -8.02
N ARG A 20 -0.04 6.35 -8.88
CA ARG A 20 -1.02 5.25 -8.92
C ARG A 20 -1.03 4.46 -7.61
N GLU A 21 0.15 4.15 -7.08
CA GLU A 21 0.24 3.37 -5.84
C GLU A 21 -0.13 4.22 -4.63
N ALA A 22 0.26 5.51 -4.60
CA ALA A 22 -0.15 6.45 -3.55
C ALA A 22 -1.70 6.57 -3.45
N ILE A 23 -2.40 6.63 -4.59
CA ILE A 23 -3.87 6.62 -4.62
C ILE A 23 -4.39 5.29 -4.06
N ARG A 24 -3.83 4.15 -4.51
CA ARG A 24 -4.25 2.82 -4.07
C ARG A 24 -4.07 2.63 -2.57
N GLU A 25 -2.94 3.05 -2.02
CA GLU A 25 -2.64 3.01 -0.59
C GLU A 25 -3.60 3.89 0.22
N THR A 26 -3.96 5.07 -0.31
CA THR A 26 -4.96 5.96 0.30
C THR A 26 -6.35 5.33 0.30
N VAL A 27 -6.73 4.63 -0.78
CA VAL A 27 -7.99 3.88 -0.83
C VAL A 27 -8.00 2.77 0.22
N TRP A 28 -6.93 1.99 0.36
CA TRP A 28 -6.84 0.94 1.38
C TRP A 28 -6.89 1.48 2.80
N PHE A 29 -6.26 2.63 3.05
CA PHE A 29 -6.42 3.34 4.33
C PHE A 29 -7.91 3.65 4.61
N ASN A 30 -8.61 4.25 3.65
CA ASN A 30 -10.02 4.60 3.82
C ASN A 30 -10.91 3.37 4.01
N VAL A 31 -10.66 2.28 3.28
CA VAL A 31 -11.37 1.01 3.44
C VAL A 31 -11.20 0.48 4.87
N GLY A 32 -9.96 0.42 5.38
CA GLY A 32 -9.71 -0.03 6.74
C GLY A 32 -10.32 0.88 7.80
N TYR A 33 -10.24 2.19 7.60
CA TYR A 33 -10.83 3.19 8.51
C TYR A 33 -12.36 3.08 8.58
N VAL A 34 -13.04 3.06 7.43
CA VAL A 34 -14.50 2.97 7.35
C VAL A 34 -15.02 1.62 7.87
N LEU A 35 -14.35 0.52 7.54
CA LEU A 35 -14.72 -0.80 8.08
C LEU A 35 -14.63 -0.84 9.60
N THR A 36 -13.60 -0.24 10.18
CA THR A 36 -13.44 -0.19 11.64
C THR A 36 -14.54 0.64 12.27
N LEU A 37 -14.87 1.81 11.71
CA LEU A 37 -15.98 2.63 12.18
C LEU A 37 -17.32 1.91 12.06
N LEU A 38 -17.54 1.16 10.99
CA LEU A 38 -18.75 0.35 10.81
C LEU A 38 -18.86 -0.73 11.89
N VAL A 39 -17.76 -1.42 12.23
CA VAL A 39 -17.73 -2.43 13.30
C VAL A 39 -18.01 -1.78 14.66
N ILE A 40 -17.41 -0.64 14.96
CA ILE A 40 -17.65 0.10 16.22
C ILE A 40 -19.10 0.56 16.30
N TYR A 41 -19.65 1.10 15.21
CA TYR A 41 -21.05 1.50 15.13
C TYR A 41 -21.99 0.30 15.36
N MET A 42 -21.71 -0.84 14.75
CA MET A 42 -22.50 -2.06 15.00
C MET A 42 -22.41 -2.49 16.46
N ALA A 43 -21.22 -2.49 17.06
CA ALA A 43 -21.05 -2.81 18.47
C ALA A 43 -21.85 -1.89 19.40
N ASP A 44 -21.89 -0.60 19.09
CA ASP A 44 -22.68 0.41 19.81
C ASP A 44 -24.20 0.14 19.68
N VAL A 45 -24.68 -0.15 18.45
CA VAL A 45 -26.08 -0.54 18.19
C VAL A 45 -26.49 -1.81 18.94
N PHE A 46 -25.57 -2.77 19.10
CA PHE A 46 -25.82 -4.02 19.84
C PHE A 46 -25.61 -3.89 21.36
N GLY A 47 -25.40 -2.69 21.88
CA GLY A 47 -25.33 -2.41 23.33
C GLY A 47 -23.97 -2.69 23.97
N TYR A 48 -22.92 -2.94 23.18
CA TYR A 48 -21.54 -3.02 23.66
C TYR A 48 -20.96 -1.61 23.78
N GLY A 49 -21.42 -0.83 24.77
CA GLY A 49 -21.07 0.58 25.00
C GLY A 49 -19.61 0.86 25.44
N TYR A 50 -18.65 0.03 25.03
CA TYR A 50 -17.25 0.11 25.45
C TYR A 50 -16.41 1.12 24.64
N ILE A 51 -16.84 1.50 23.44
CA ILE A 51 -16.05 2.35 22.51
C ILE A 51 -16.94 3.45 21.95
N SER A 52 -16.63 4.70 22.30
CA SER A 52 -17.32 5.87 21.74
C SER A 52 -17.07 5.98 20.23
N THR A 53 -18.17 6.07 19.47
CA THR A 53 -18.26 6.40 18.04
C THR A 53 -17.89 7.86 17.73
N SER A 54 -17.57 8.66 18.76
CA SER A 54 -17.05 10.02 18.59
C SER A 54 -15.87 10.04 17.61
N PRO A 55 -15.83 10.98 16.66
CA PRO A 55 -14.75 11.09 15.70
C PRO A 55 -13.45 11.64 16.34
N THR A 56 -13.48 12.06 17.61
CA THR A 56 -12.30 12.33 18.45
C THR A 56 -12.10 11.29 19.56
N GLY A 57 -12.95 10.27 19.60
CA GLY A 57 -12.96 9.22 20.60
C GLY A 57 -11.98 8.08 20.31
N PRO A 58 -11.87 7.11 21.23
CA PRO A 58 -11.01 5.94 21.07
C PRO A 58 -11.34 5.14 19.79
N GLY A 59 -12.59 5.18 19.32
CA GLY A 59 -13.00 4.54 18.06
C GLY A 59 -12.31 5.13 16.83
N ALA A 60 -12.11 6.46 16.78
CA ALA A 60 -11.37 7.10 15.70
C ALA A 60 -9.87 6.75 15.72
N GLY A 61 -9.29 6.62 16.92
CA GLY A 61 -7.91 6.16 17.10
C GLY A 61 -7.70 4.74 16.57
N LEU A 62 -8.62 3.82 16.90
CA LEU A 62 -8.62 2.46 16.36
C LEU A 62 -8.80 2.44 14.84
N GLY A 63 -9.72 3.24 14.31
CA GLY A 63 -9.91 3.39 12.87
C GLY A 63 -8.64 3.83 12.16
N MET A 64 -7.90 4.80 12.70
CA MET A 64 -6.63 5.25 12.13
C MET A 64 -5.57 4.13 12.16
N ALA A 65 -5.45 3.41 13.28
CA ALA A 65 -4.50 2.29 13.40
C ALA A 65 -4.77 1.20 12.36
N VAL A 66 -6.03 0.79 12.19
CA VAL A 66 -6.43 -0.19 11.18
C VAL A 66 -6.20 0.33 9.76
N GLY A 67 -6.54 1.61 9.49
CA GLY A 67 -6.29 2.25 8.21
C GLY A 67 -4.80 2.23 7.82
N PHE A 68 -3.91 2.62 8.74
CA PHE A 68 -2.46 2.54 8.50
C PHE A 68 -1.95 1.11 8.36
N GLY A 69 -2.53 0.15 9.09
CA GLY A 69 -2.26 -1.27 8.92
C GLY A 69 -2.62 -1.77 7.52
N ALA A 70 -3.81 -1.44 7.02
CA ALA A 70 -4.25 -1.80 5.67
C ALA A 70 -3.34 -1.20 4.59
N LEU A 71 -2.93 0.06 4.76
CA LEU A 71 -1.95 0.72 3.90
C LEU A 71 -0.60 -0.01 3.90
N ALA A 72 -0.08 -0.39 5.07
CA ALA A 72 1.19 -1.11 5.18
C ALA A 72 1.14 -2.49 4.50
N VAL A 73 0.03 -3.21 4.64
CA VAL A 73 -0.18 -4.51 3.96
C VAL A 73 -0.24 -4.33 2.44
N ALA A 74 -0.96 -3.33 1.94
CA ALA A 74 -1.02 -3.03 0.52
C ALA A 74 0.37 -2.74 -0.05
N ARG A 75 1.14 -1.91 0.66
CA ARG A 75 2.53 -1.58 0.31
C ARG A 75 3.44 -2.80 0.29
N TYR A 76 3.32 -3.67 1.30
CA TYR A 76 4.11 -4.90 1.37
C TYR A 76 3.86 -5.80 0.16
N ARG A 77 2.59 -5.98 -0.22
CA ARG A 77 2.21 -6.76 -1.41
C ARG A 77 2.78 -6.15 -2.68
N TRP A 78 2.69 -4.82 -2.83
CA TRP A 78 3.25 -4.13 -3.98
C TRP A 78 4.77 -4.28 -4.08
N LYS A 79 5.51 -4.11 -2.97
CA LYS A 79 6.97 -4.31 -2.96
C LYS A 79 7.35 -5.74 -3.36
N LYS A 80 6.60 -6.73 -2.88
CA LYS A 80 6.81 -8.15 -3.25
C LYS A 80 6.60 -8.37 -4.75
N GLU A 81 5.56 -7.78 -5.35
CA GLU A 81 5.31 -7.85 -6.79
C GLU A 81 6.42 -7.16 -7.60
N GLN A 82 6.91 -6.01 -7.16
CA GLN A 82 8.01 -5.30 -7.84
C GLN A 82 9.31 -6.09 -7.80
N TYR A 83 9.62 -6.70 -6.65
CA TYR A 83 10.79 -7.58 -6.52
C TYR A 83 10.70 -8.76 -7.48
N ALA A 84 9.55 -9.45 -7.53
CA ALA A 84 9.33 -10.56 -8.46
C ALA A 84 9.51 -10.13 -9.93
N LYS A 85 8.98 -8.96 -10.31
CA LYS A 85 9.17 -8.40 -11.67
C LYS A 85 10.62 -8.00 -11.96
N ALA A 86 11.36 -7.54 -10.96
CA ALA A 86 12.78 -7.20 -11.12
C ALA A 86 13.62 -8.46 -11.34
N VAL A 87 13.34 -9.54 -10.60
CA VAL A 87 13.99 -10.85 -10.78
C VAL A 87 13.69 -11.41 -12.17
N ALA A 88 12.43 -11.41 -12.60
CA ALA A 88 12.04 -11.88 -13.94
C ALA A 88 12.76 -11.10 -15.07
N ARG A 89 12.82 -9.76 -14.95
CA ARG A 89 13.56 -8.92 -15.90
C ARG A 89 15.06 -9.19 -15.89
N ALA A 90 15.65 -9.49 -14.74
CA ALA A 90 17.06 -9.86 -14.64
C ALA A 90 17.34 -11.21 -15.31
N GLU A 91 16.42 -12.18 -15.20
CA GLU A 91 16.50 -13.47 -15.90
C GLU A 91 16.37 -13.32 -17.42
N GLU A 92 15.41 -12.51 -17.88
CA GLU A 92 15.27 -12.19 -19.31
C GLU A 92 16.51 -11.50 -19.86
N GLN A 93 17.06 -10.50 -19.14
CA GLN A 93 18.30 -9.85 -19.54
C GLN A 93 19.49 -10.82 -19.59
N ARG A 94 19.57 -11.77 -18.67
CA ARG A 94 20.60 -12.82 -18.70
C ARG A 94 20.44 -13.75 -19.90
N ARG A 95 19.20 -14.12 -20.25
CA ARG A 95 18.89 -14.91 -21.45
C ARG A 95 19.28 -14.16 -22.72
N LEU A 96 18.85 -12.90 -22.85
CA LEU A 96 19.20 -12.04 -23.98
C LEU A 96 20.71 -11.80 -24.07
N ALA A 97 21.41 -11.63 -22.95
CA ALA A 97 22.86 -11.50 -22.92
C ALA A 97 23.57 -12.81 -23.33
N ALA A 98 23.04 -13.97 -22.94
CA ALA A 98 23.56 -15.27 -23.37
C ALA A 98 23.33 -15.52 -24.86
N GLU A 99 22.17 -15.14 -25.38
CA GLU A 99 21.85 -15.19 -26.81
C GLU A 99 22.75 -14.23 -27.62
N ARG A 100 22.95 -12.99 -27.16
CA ARG A 100 23.88 -12.04 -27.78
C ARG A 100 25.32 -12.54 -27.78
N LYS A 101 25.77 -13.17 -26.68
CA LYS A 101 27.09 -13.83 -26.62
C LYS A 101 27.19 -15.01 -27.59
N ARG A 102 26.14 -15.81 -27.74
CA ARG A 102 26.08 -16.92 -28.72
C ARG A 102 26.07 -16.41 -30.17
N GLN A 103 25.46 -15.26 -30.42
CA GLN A 103 25.43 -14.61 -31.74
C GLN A 103 26.72 -13.85 -32.06
N GLY A 104 27.73 -13.83 -31.17
CA GLY A 104 29.03 -13.21 -31.43
C GLY A 104 29.00 -11.68 -31.51
N ILE A 105 27.90 -11.02 -31.13
CA ILE A 105 27.79 -9.56 -31.15
C ILE A 105 28.46 -9.01 -29.90
N THR A 106 29.78 -8.87 -29.97
CA THR A 106 30.57 -8.07 -29.03
C THR A 106 30.46 -6.62 -29.49
N THR A 107 29.52 -5.85 -28.95
CA THR A 107 29.66 -4.40 -28.99
C THR A 107 30.60 -4.03 -27.86
N ALA A 108 31.88 -3.83 -28.20
CA ALA A 108 32.80 -3.09 -27.34
C ALA A 108 32.19 -1.71 -27.06
N PRO A 109 32.23 -1.20 -25.81
CA PRO A 109 31.85 0.18 -25.56
C PRO A 109 32.83 1.11 -26.29
N ALA A 110 32.30 1.98 -27.14
CA ALA A 110 32.97 3.18 -27.64
C ALA A 110 32.60 4.37 -26.73
#